data_AF-E3N6Q9-F1
#
_entry.id   AF-E3N6Q9-F1
#
_cell.length_a   1.000
_cell.length_b   1.000
_cell.length_c   1.000
_cell.angle_alpha   90.00
_cell.angle_beta   90.00
_cell.angle_gamma   90.00
#
_symmetry.space_group_name_H-M   'P 1'
#
loop_
_entity.id
_entity.type
_entity.pdbx_description
1 polymer ?
#
loop_
_entity_poly.entity_id
_entity_poly.type
_entity_poly.pdbx_seq_one_letter_code
_entity_poly.pdbx_strand_id
1 'polypeptide(L)'
;MPRKRTPKNDDVPPSLDEKNAQIQKMKADLKKLDAEILAEKKKGREAKQKHKEDMERLRWQERGINNEIFYQTSRHAIQIGIVKKDYDKTKIELAQLRVDLKLATDEQVKAEIVKEDQDTRERLERRTKHLEEVLKSGSNRKVWKECELCSLEFEEHGLWIPKVLKCGHTFCWGCVQRLAKPDFIRCPIDKTVFVFSENDDVNKIPKNFRALNAL
;
A
#
# COMPACT_ATOMS: atom_id res chain seq x y z
N MET A 1 -42.79 97.83 -1.83
CA MET A 1 -44.03 97.34 -1.20
C MET A 1 -44.32 95.92 -1.66
N PRO A 2 -44.74 95.02 -0.76
CA PRO A 2 -44.99 93.62 -1.06
C PRO A 2 -46.40 93.41 -1.64
N ARG A 3 -46.57 92.47 -2.56
CA ARG A 3 -47.86 91.76 -2.70
C ARG A 3 -47.64 90.26 -2.78
N LYS A 4 -48.35 89.61 -1.88
CA LYS A 4 -48.42 88.18 -1.57
C LYS A 4 -48.90 87.38 -2.78
N ARG A 5 -48.44 86.14 -2.84
CA ARG A 5 -48.93 85.08 -3.74
C ARG A 5 -50.43 84.83 -3.54
N THR A 6 -51.12 84.50 -4.64
CA THR A 6 -52.23 83.55 -4.62
C THR A 6 -51.88 82.41 -5.59
N PRO A 7 -51.86 81.15 -5.12
CA PRO A 7 -51.65 80.01 -6.00
C PRO A 7 -52.97 79.71 -6.71
N LYS A 8 -52.99 79.74 -8.04
CA LYS A 8 -54.04 79.05 -8.80
C LYS A 8 -53.48 77.69 -9.16
N ASN A 9 -53.91 76.69 -8.39
CA ASN A 9 -53.88 75.30 -8.83
C ASN A 9 -54.83 75.19 -10.03
N ASP A 10 -54.26 75.09 -11.22
CA ASP A 10 -55.00 74.71 -12.43
C ASP A 10 -55.18 73.18 -12.44
N ASP A 11 -56.02 72.67 -11.53
CA ASP A 11 -56.59 71.33 -11.65
C ASP A 11 -58.03 71.48 -12.18
N VAL A 12 -58.14 71.79 -13.48
CA VAL A 12 -59.42 71.70 -14.21
C VAL A 12 -59.72 70.21 -14.44
N PRO A 13 -60.89 69.69 -13.99
CA PRO A 13 -61.22 68.28 -14.19
C PRO A 13 -61.31 67.95 -15.69
N PRO A 14 -60.68 66.85 -16.16
CA PRO A 14 -60.69 66.51 -17.58
C PRO A 14 -62.11 66.32 -18.13
N SER A 15 -62.31 66.71 -19.40
CA SER A 15 -63.56 66.55 -20.15
C SER A 15 -63.99 65.07 -20.19
N LEU A 16 -65.31 64.81 -20.24
CA LEU A 16 -65.86 63.44 -20.25
C LEU A 16 -65.33 62.63 -21.46
N ASP A 17 -65.11 63.29 -22.59
CA ASP A 17 -64.56 62.68 -23.81
C ASP A 17 -63.06 62.38 -23.69
N GLU A 18 -62.30 63.22 -23.00
CA GLU A 18 -60.88 62.97 -22.71
C GLU A 18 -60.69 61.80 -21.74
N LYS A 19 -61.56 61.69 -20.73
CA LYS A 19 -61.60 60.54 -19.81
C LYS A 19 -61.95 59.25 -20.56
N ASN A 20 -62.92 59.29 -21.47
CA ASN A 20 -63.29 58.14 -22.28
C ASN A 20 -62.15 57.71 -23.22
N ALA A 21 -61.45 58.66 -23.85
CA ALA A 21 -60.28 58.37 -24.68
C ALA A 21 -59.10 57.80 -23.86
N GLN A 22 -58.85 58.33 -22.66
CA GLN A 22 -57.85 57.78 -21.73
C GLN A 22 -58.19 56.35 -21.30
N ILE A 23 -59.47 56.06 -20.99
CA ILE A 23 -59.92 54.72 -20.63
C ILE A 23 -59.73 53.74 -21.80
N GLN A 24 -60.03 54.15 -23.04
CA GLN A 24 -59.81 53.29 -24.21
C GLN A 24 -58.33 53.02 -24.47
N LYS A 25 -57.47 54.04 -24.29
CA LYS A 25 -56.01 53.88 -24.37
C LYS A 25 -55.50 52.92 -23.30
N MET A 26 -55.91 53.09 -22.05
CA MET A 26 -55.55 52.18 -20.95
C MET A 26 -56.02 50.74 -21.20
N LYS A 27 -57.21 50.55 -21.78
CA LYS A 27 -57.70 49.21 -22.17
C LYS A 27 -56.86 48.58 -23.28
N ALA A 28 -56.38 49.37 -24.25
CA ALA A 28 -55.50 48.89 -25.30
C ALA A 28 -54.11 48.53 -24.75
N ASP A 29 -53.56 49.37 -23.87
CA ASP A 29 -52.28 49.12 -23.21
C ASP A 29 -52.33 47.88 -22.29
N LEU A 30 -53.43 47.69 -21.55
CA LEU A 30 -53.67 46.47 -20.77
C LEU A 30 -53.70 45.21 -21.64
N LYS A 31 -54.42 45.24 -22.77
CA LYS A 31 -54.44 44.12 -23.72
C LYS A 31 -53.06 43.80 -24.28
N LYS A 32 -52.25 44.83 -24.55
CA LYS A 32 -50.87 44.66 -25.02
C LYS A 32 -49.98 44.05 -23.94
N LEU A 33 -50.05 44.55 -22.71
CA LEU A 33 -49.33 44.00 -21.56
C LEU A 33 -49.74 42.55 -21.27
N ASP A 34 -51.02 42.21 -21.36
CA ASP A 34 -51.50 40.84 -21.20
C ASP A 34 -50.91 39.90 -22.26
N ALA A 35 -50.84 40.36 -23.52
CA ALA A 35 -50.23 39.60 -24.61
C ALA A 35 -48.72 39.41 -24.40
N GLU A 36 -48.01 40.44 -23.93
CA GLU A 36 -46.59 40.37 -23.59
C GLU A 36 -46.32 39.41 -22.41
N ILE A 37 -47.13 39.49 -21.35
CA ILE A 37 -47.07 38.56 -20.21
C ILE A 37 -47.32 37.12 -20.68
N LEU A 38 -48.28 36.90 -21.59
CA LEU A 38 -48.57 35.57 -22.11
C LEU A 38 -47.40 35.02 -22.94
N ALA A 39 -46.77 35.88 -23.76
CA ALA A 39 -45.59 35.54 -24.56
C ALA A 39 -44.39 35.21 -23.67
N GLU A 40 -44.11 36.02 -22.65
CA GLU A 40 -43.02 35.76 -21.69
C GLU A 40 -43.26 34.50 -20.87
N LYS A 41 -44.51 34.24 -20.44
CA LYS A 41 -44.88 32.97 -19.79
C LYS A 41 -44.63 31.77 -20.71
N LYS A 42 -44.88 31.90 -22.01
CA LYS A 42 -44.59 30.85 -23.00
C LYS A 42 -43.09 30.61 -23.13
N LYS A 43 -42.28 31.67 -23.32
CA LYS A 43 -40.82 31.57 -23.36
C LYS A 43 -40.25 30.94 -22.08
N GLY A 44 -40.77 31.33 -20.92
CA GLY A 44 -40.37 30.75 -19.64
C GLY A 44 -40.66 29.25 -19.52
N ARG A 45 -41.79 28.77 -20.08
CA ARG A 45 -42.10 27.33 -20.13
C ARG A 45 -41.16 26.58 -21.08
N GLU A 46 -40.90 27.12 -22.26
CA GLU A 46 -39.99 26.54 -23.25
C GLU A 46 -38.55 26.45 -22.70
N ALA A 47 -38.07 27.52 -22.05
CA ALA A 47 -36.76 27.54 -21.41
C ALA A 47 -36.64 26.50 -20.29
N LYS A 48 -37.68 26.33 -19.46
CA LYS A 48 -37.71 25.28 -18.42
C LYS A 48 -37.68 23.88 -19.01
N GLN A 49 -38.43 23.64 -20.08
CA GLN A 49 -38.45 22.34 -20.75
C GLN A 49 -37.08 22.02 -21.36
N LYS A 50 -36.49 22.98 -22.08
CA LYS A 50 -35.14 22.83 -22.66
C LYS A 50 -34.09 22.59 -21.57
N HIS A 51 -34.14 23.33 -20.47
CA HIS A 51 -33.24 23.12 -19.34
C HIS A 51 -33.38 21.71 -18.76
N LYS A 52 -34.60 21.19 -18.63
CA LYS A 52 -34.85 19.83 -18.15
C LYS A 52 -34.22 18.78 -19.09
N GLU A 53 -34.41 18.93 -20.40
CA GLU A 53 -33.82 18.04 -21.42
C GLU A 53 -32.28 18.10 -21.41
N ASP A 54 -31.70 19.29 -21.30
CA ASP A 54 -30.26 19.48 -21.19
C ASP A 54 -29.70 18.82 -19.92
N MET A 55 -30.40 18.94 -18.78
CA MET A 55 -30.02 18.29 -17.53
C MET A 55 -30.08 16.76 -17.62
N GLU A 56 -31.11 16.21 -18.28
CA GLU A 56 -31.22 14.77 -18.52
C GLU A 56 -30.08 14.26 -19.41
N ARG A 57 -29.75 15.00 -20.48
CA ARG A 57 -28.62 14.69 -21.37
C ARG A 57 -27.29 14.69 -20.60
N LEU A 58 -27.03 15.73 -19.82
CA LEU A 58 -25.80 15.84 -19.02
C LEU A 58 -25.69 14.69 -18.00
N ARG A 59 -26.79 14.32 -17.33
CA ARG A 59 -26.79 13.17 -16.41
C ARG A 59 -26.46 11.86 -17.12
N TRP A 60 -26.95 11.67 -18.35
CA TRP A 60 -26.63 10.47 -19.12
C TRP A 60 -25.16 10.43 -19.52
N GLN A 61 -24.59 11.57 -19.95
CA GLN A 61 -23.16 11.70 -20.24
C GLN A 61 -22.30 11.46 -19.00
N GLU A 62 -22.66 12.05 -17.86
CA GLU A 62 -21.99 11.87 -16.57
C GLU A 62 -21.95 10.39 -16.17
N ARG A 63 -23.07 9.65 -16.32
CA ARG A 63 -23.09 8.20 -16.09
C ARG A 63 -22.14 7.44 -17.01
N GLY A 64 -22.09 7.81 -18.29
CA GLY A 64 -21.18 7.20 -19.26
C GLY A 64 -19.72 7.40 -18.86
N ILE A 65 -19.35 8.63 -18.51
CA ILE A 65 -18.01 8.99 -18.05
C ILE A 65 -17.66 8.24 -16.76
N ASN A 66 -18.57 8.20 -15.77
CA ASN A 66 -18.34 7.52 -14.51
C ASN A 66 -18.13 6.00 -14.68
N ASN A 67 -18.91 5.37 -15.55
CA ASN A 67 -18.72 3.96 -15.88
C ASN A 67 -17.35 3.71 -16.52
N GLU A 68 -16.95 4.56 -17.47
CA GLU A 68 -15.63 4.44 -18.11
C GLU A 68 -14.49 4.61 -17.10
N ILE A 69 -14.57 5.64 -16.26
CA ILE A 69 -13.59 5.88 -15.17
C ILE A 69 -13.49 4.64 -14.27
N PHE A 70 -14.63 4.05 -13.91
CA PHE A 70 -14.64 2.83 -13.09
C PHE A 70 -13.91 1.68 -13.77
N TYR A 71 -14.24 1.36 -15.03
CA TYR A 71 -13.57 0.29 -15.77
C TYR A 71 -12.08 0.52 -15.92
N GLN A 72 -11.66 1.74 -16.27
CA GLN A 72 -10.25 2.08 -16.41
C GLN A 72 -9.51 1.99 -15.08
N THR A 73 -10.12 2.46 -14.00
CA THR A 73 -9.55 2.37 -12.65
C THR A 73 -9.33 0.92 -12.23
N SER A 74 -10.32 0.05 -12.45
CA SER A 74 -10.19 -1.39 -12.16
C SER A 74 -9.09 -2.04 -12.99
N ARG A 75 -9.00 -1.73 -14.29
CA ARG A 75 -7.93 -2.22 -15.16
C ARG A 75 -6.55 -1.79 -14.70
N HIS A 76 -6.38 -0.50 -14.39
CA HIS A 76 -5.11 0.02 -13.90
C HIS A 76 -4.74 -0.60 -12.55
N ALA A 77 -5.69 -0.82 -11.65
CA ALA A 77 -5.43 -1.48 -10.37
C ALA A 77 -4.89 -2.91 -10.57
N ILE A 78 -5.47 -3.68 -11.50
CA ILE A 78 -4.98 -5.02 -11.85
C ILE A 78 -3.57 -4.94 -12.43
N GLN A 79 -3.33 -4.03 -13.37
CA GLN A 79 -2.03 -3.86 -14.01
C GLN A 79 -0.94 -3.45 -13.00
N ILE A 80 -1.25 -2.53 -12.08
CA ILE A 80 -0.36 -2.16 -10.97
C ILE A 80 -0.04 -3.38 -10.10
N GLY A 81 -1.04 -4.22 -9.81
CA GLY A 81 -0.83 -5.46 -9.06
C GLY A 81 0.15 -6.42 -9.74
N ILE A 82 0.03 -6.60 -11.05
CA ILE A 82 0.94 -7.44 -11.85
C ILE A 82 2.36 -6.88 -11.81
N VAL A 83 2.53 -5.58 -12.12
CA VAL A 83 3.85 -4.94 -12.14
C VAL A 83 4.52 -4.98 -10.77
N LYS A 84 3.76 -4.77 -9.69
CA LYS A 84 4.28 -4.89 -8.31
C LYS A 84 4.80 -6.30 -8.02
N LYS A 85 4.05 -7.33 -8.41
CA LYS A 85 4.46 -8.73 -8.22
C LYS A 85 5.75 -9.05 -8.98
N ASP A 86 5.87 -8.57 -10.22
CA ASP A 86 7.07 -8.77 -11.04
C ASP A 86 8.28 -8.00 -10.48
N TYR A 87 8.06 -6.79 -9.97
CA TYR A 87 9.07 -6.01 -9.27
C TYR A 87 9.58 -6.74 -8.02
N ASP A 88 8.69 -7.23 -7.17
CA ASP A 88 9.06 -7.96 -5.94
C ASP A 88 9.83 -9.24 -6.28
N LYS A 89 9.41 -9.98 -7.31
CA LYS A 89 10.12 -11.16 -7.80
C LYS A 89 11.53 -10.81 -8.27
N THR A 90 11.66 -9.82 -9.16
CA THR A 90 12.95 -9.38 -9.71
C THR A 90 13.87 -8.88 -8.60
N LYS A 91 13.33 -8.18 -7.61
CA LYS A 91 14.07 -7.69 -6.45
C LYS A 91 14.69 -8.84 -5.63
N ILE A 92 13.93 -9.92 -5.40
CA ILE A 92 14.43 -11.12 -4.70
C ILE A 92 15.53 -11.80 -5.53
N GLU A 93 15.31 -11.98 -6.84
CA GLU A 93 16.30 -12.59 -7.74
C GLU A 93 17.61 -11.79 -7.79
N LEU A 94 17.52 -10.46 -7.85
CA LEU A 94 18.69 -9.58 -7.81
C LEU A 94 19.46 -9.67 -6.48
N ALA A 95 18.76 -9.79 -5.35
CA ALA A 95 19.43 -10.00 -4.06
C ALA A 95 20.20 -11.32 -4.04
N GLN A 96 19.61 -12.40 -4.57
CA GLN A 96 20.27 -13.70 -4.68
C GLN A 96 21.52 -13.61 -5.57
N LEU A 97 21.40 -13.06 -6.77
CA LEU A 97 22.52 -12.92 -7.71
C LEU A 97 23.67 -12.08 -7.15
N ARG A 98 23.36 -11.04 -6.35
CA ARG A 98 24.40 -10.23 -5.68
C ARG A 98 25.21 -11.06 -4.69
N VAL A 99 24.54 -11.91 -3.91
CA VAL A 99 25.22 -12.80 -2.96
C VAL A 99 26.02 -13.86 -3.71
N ASP A 100 25.45 -14.48 -4.75
CA ASP A 100 26.16 -15.48 -5.56
C ASP A 100 27.42 -14.88 -6.21
N LEU A 101 27.32 -13.66 -6.75
CA LEU A 101 28.46 -12.93 -7.29
C LEU A 101 29.50 -12.68 -6.20
N LYS A 102 29.09 -12.18 -5.03
CA LYS A 102 29.99 -11.93 -3.89
C LYS A 102 30.73 -13.20 -3.47
N LEU A 103 30.03 -14.33 -3.34
CA LEU A 103 30.65 -15.63 -3.03
C LEU A 103 31.65 -16.07 -4.11
N ALA A 104 31.39 -15.73 -5.38
CA ALA A 104 32.23 -16.12 -6.51
C ALA A 104 33.42 -15.18 -6.75
N THR A 105 33.36 -13.92 -6.34
CA THR A 105 34.37 -12.90 -6.71
C THR A 105 35.06 -12.22 -5.54
N ASP A 106 34.44 -12.17 -4.37
CA ASP A 106 35.01 -11.49 -3.20
C ASP A 106 36.02 -12.41 -2.49
N GLU A 107 37.31 -12.12 -2.68
CA GLU A 107 38.40 -12.93 -2.12
C GLU A 107 38.43 -12.92 -0.58
N GLN A 108 38.01 -11.82 0.06
CA GLN A 108 37.94 -11.77 1.52
C GLN A 108 36.85 -12.71 2.02
N VAL A 109 35.66 -12.65 1.42
CA VAL A 109 34.55 -13.54 1.76
C VAL A 109 34.91 -15.00 1.52
N LYS A 110 35.58 -15.31 0.40
CA LYS A 110 36.07 -16.68 0.13
C LYS A 110 37.05 -17.15 1.20
N ALA A 111 38.02 -16.33 1.58
CA ALA A 111 39.00 -16.68 2.60
C ALA A 111 38.34 -16.93 3.97
N GLU A 112 37.38 -16.09 4.35
CA GLU A 112 36.57 -16.28 5.57
C GLU A 112 35.79 -17.60 5.53
N ILE A 113 35.13 -17.92 4.41
CA ILE A 113 34.38 -19.17 4.24
C ILE A 113 35.29 -20.39 4.32
N VAL A 114 36.47 -20.35 3.69
CA VAL A 114 37.44 -21.45 3.75
C VAL A 114 37.89 -21.69 5.20
N LYS A 115 38.19 -20.62 5.94
CA LYS A 115 38.57 -20.70 7.34
C LYS A 115 37.42 -21.25 8.20
N GLU A 116 36.20 -20.76 8.00
CA GLU A 116 35.01 -21.24 8.72
C GLU A 116 34.72 -22.72 8.42
N ASP A 117 34.89 -23.18 7.18
CA ASP A 117 34.73 -24.58 6.79
C ASP A 117 35.80 -25.47 7.44
N GLN A 118 37.05 -25.01 7.52
CA GLN A 118 38.14 -25.70 8.23
C GLN A 118 37.84 -25.82 9.73
N ASP A 119 37.50 -24.71 10.39
CA ASP A 119 37.15 -24.67 11.82
C ASP A 119 35.95 -25.59 12.13
N THR A 120 34.95 -25.59 11.24
CA THR A 120 33.75 -26.43 11.38
C THR A 120 34.12 -27.89 11.26
N ARG A 121 34.92 -28.26 10.26
CA ARG A 121 35.37 -29.64 10.07
C ARG A 121 36.10 -30.16 11.30
N GLU A 122 37.07 -29.41 11.83
CA GLU A 122 37.81 -29.81 13.02
C GLU A 122 36.90 -29.97 14.26
N ARG A 123 35.92 -29.07 14.43
CA ARG A 123 34.93 -29.16 15.51
C ARG A 123 34.07 -30.40 15.40
N LEU A 124 33.56 -30.71 14.21
CA LEU A 124 32.72 -31.88 13.98
C LEU A 124 33.51 -33.18 14.12
N GLU A 125 34.76 -33.24 13.66
CA GLU A 125 35.64 -34.39 13.86
C GLU A 125 35.90 -34.65 15.36
N ARG A 126 36.18 -33.59 16.15
CA ARG A 126 36.31 -33.70 17.61
C ARG A 126 35.02 -34.16 18.28
N ARG A 127 33.88 -33.59 17.86
CA ARG A 127 32.57 -33.97 18.38
C ARG A 127 32.27 -35.45 18.10
N THR A 128 32.55 -35.93 16.90
CA THR A 128 32.30 -37.31 16.48
C THR A 128 33.08 -38.29 17.36
N LYS A 129 34.40 -38.05 17.54
CA LYS A 129 35.24 -38.87 18.43
C LYS A 129 34.69 -38.91 19.86
N HIS A 130 34.32 -37.75 20.39
CA HIS A 130 33.77 -37.67 21.73
C HIS A 130 32.42 -38.40 21.87
N LEU A 131 31.54 -38.31 20.86
CA LEU A 131 30.27 -39.05 20.85
C LEU A 131 30.49 -40.56 20.80
N GLU A 132 31.47 -41.05 20.03
CA GLU A 132 31.83 -42.48 20.00
C GLU A 132 32.29 -42.99 21.38
N GLU A 133 33.07 -42.20 22.12
CA GLU A 133 33.51 -42.53 23.49
C GLU A 133 32.34 -42.53 24.48
N VAL A 134 31.44 -41.55 24.38
CA VAL A 134 30.23 -41.43 25.21
C VAL A 134 29.28 -42.60 24.97
N LEU A 135 29.13 -43.04 23.72
CA LEU A 135 28.35 -44.23 23.36
C LEU A 135 28.94 -45.50 23.95
N LYS A 136 30.27 -45.67 23.90
CA LYS A 136 30.97 -46.82 24.50
C LYS A 136 30.85 -46.86 26.03
N SER A 137 30.75 -45.69 26.67
CA SER A 137 30.61 -45.58 28.14
C SER A 137 29.17 -45.64 28.65
N GLY A 138 28.17 -45.77 27.77
CA GLY A 138 26.77 -45.94 28.16
C GLY A 138 26.10 -44.68 28.71
N SER A 139 26.58 -43.49 28.34
CA SER A 139 26.06 -42.21 28.83
C SER A 139 24.74 -41.79 28.16
N ASN A 140 23.81 -41.23 28.93
CA ASN A 140 22.49 -40.76 28.46
C ASN A 140 22.53 -39.30 27.94
N ARG A 141 23.54 -38.98 27.13
CA ARG A 141 23.73 -37.64 26.57
C ARG A 141 22.65 -37.32 25.53
N LYS A 142 21.93 -36.22 25.72
CA LYS A 142 20.84 -35.78 24.83
C LYS A 142 21.38 -34.91 23.71
N VAL A 143 21.93 -35.53 22.66
CA VAL A 143 22.59 -34.83 21.54
C VAL A 143 21.66 -33.82 20.83
N TRP A 144 20.34 -34.06 20.84
CA TRP A 144 19.33 -33.17 20.27
C TRP A 144 19.12 -31.86 21.05
N LYS A 145 19.61 -31.78 22.30
CA LYS A 145 19.59 -30.57 23.11
C LYS A 145 20.84 -29.71 22.94
N GLU A 146 21.74 -30.07 22.04
CA GLU A 146 23.02 -29.37 21.89
C GLU A 146 23.17 -28.72 20.52
N CYS A 147 23.86 -27.58 20.49
CA CYS A 147 24.22 -26.91 19.26
C CYS A 147 25.08 -27.80 18.37
N GLU A 148 24.71 -27.89 17.09
CA GLU A 148 25.43 -28.74 16.15
C GLU A 148 26.89 -28.31 15.90
N LEU A 149 27.18 -27.03 16.16
CA LEU A 149 28.49 -26.43 15.87
C LEU A 149 29.39 -26.26 17.10
N CYS A 150 28.84 -25.92 18.27
CA CYS A 150 29.63 -25.75 19.50
C CYS A 150 29.43 -26.84 20.55
N SER A 151 28.45 -27.74 20.36
CA SER A 151 28.13 -28.84 21.27
C SER A 151 27.76 -28.40 22.70
N LEU A 152 27.41 -27.12 22.88
CA LEU A 152 26.86 -26.61 24.14
C LEU A 152 25.35 -26.85 24.16
N GLU A 153 24.82 -27.17 25.34
CA GLU A 153 23.39 -27.36 25.54
C GLU A 153 22.62 -26.06 25.24
N PHE A 154 21.43 -26.21 24.68
CA PHE A 154 20.54 -25.11 24.37
C PHE A 154 19.84 -24.58 25.62
N GLU A 155 19.63 -23.28 25.64
CA GLU A 155 18.92 -22.59 26.71
C GLU A 155 17.72 -21.84 26.16
N GLU A 156 16.78 -21.49 27.03
CA GLU A 156 15.59 -20.77 26.61
C GLU A 156 15.91 -19.32 26.20
N HIS A 157 16.98 -18.74 26.77
CA HIS A 157 17.34 -17.32 26.67
C HIS A 157 18.84 -17.14 26.36
N GLY A 158 19.26 -15.93 26.01
CA GLY A 158 20.67 -15.59 25.79
C GLY A 158 21.28 -16.10 24.48
N LEU A 159 22.57 -16.42 24.50
CA LEU A 159 23.32 -16.86 23.31
C LEU A 159 23.10 -18.33 22.97
N TRP A 160 22.54 -19.12 23.88
CA TRP A 160 22.29 -20.56 23.70
C TRP A 160 20.89 -20.88 23.19
N ILE A 161 20.11 -19.87 22.80
CA ILE A 161 18.80 -20.07 22.18
C ILE A 161 18.94 -20.89 20.90
N PRO A 162 18.22 -22.01 20.75
CA PRO A 162 18.28 -22.81 19.53
C PRO A 162 17.53 -22.09 18.41
N LYS A 163 18.21 -21.91 17.29
CA LYS A 163 17.74 -21.25 16.07
C LYS A 163 17.83 -22.23 14.93
N VAL A 164 16.74 -22.38 14.18
CA VAL A 164 16.68 -23.32 13.04
C VAL A 164 16.79 -22.55 11.73
N LEU A 165 17.78 -22.92 10.92
CA LEU A 165 17.95 -22.37 9.57
C LEU A 165 16.91 -22.97 8.61
N LYS A 166 16.72 -22.37 7.42
CA LYS A 166 15.71 -22.83 6.46
C LYS A 166 15.97 -24.25 5.92
N CYS A 167 17.21 -24.74 5.99
CA CYS A 167 17.55 -26.14 5.68
C CYS A 167 17.22 -27.14 6.82
N GLY A 168 16.83 -26.66 8.00
CA GLY A 168 16.43 -27.50 9.15
C GLY A 168 17.51 -27.72 10.20
N HIS A 169 18.78 -27.42 9.92
CA HIS A 169 19.85 -27.51 10.92
C HIS A 169 19.68 -26.49 12.05
N THR A 170 20.00 -26.90 13.28
CA THR A 170 19.79 -26.08 14.49
C THR A 170 21.11 -25.68 15.16
N PHE A 171 21.28 -24.38 15.39
CA PHE A 171 22.45 -23.81 16.04
C PHE A 171 22.04 -22.89 17.18
N CYS A 172 22.95 -22.65 18.13
CA CYS A 172 22.68 -21.64 19.14
C CYS A 172 22.76 -20.23 18.53
N TRP A 173 22.04 -19.27 19.12
CA TRP A 173 22.00 -17.89 18.64
C TRP A 173 23.38 -17.27 18.49
N GLY A 174 24.30 -17.50 19.44
CA GLY A 174 25.68 -17.00 19.34
C GLY A 174 26.45 -17.60 18.15
N CYS A 175 26.19 -18.87 17.78
CA CYS A 175 26.76 -19.44 16.58
C CYS A 175 26.14 -18.84 15.31
N VAL A 176 24.81 -18.63 15.29
CA VAL A 176 24.12 -17.98 14.17
C VAL A 176 24.65 -16.56 13.94
N GLN A 177 24.82 -15.75 14.99
CA GLN A 177 25.36 -14.40 14.88
C GLN A 177 26.77 -14.37 14.29
N ARG A 178 27.61 -15.35 14.65
CA ARG A 178 28.97 -15.47 14.14
C ARG A 178 29.03 -15.88 12.66
N LEU A 179 28.10 -16.73 12.22
CA LEU A 179 28.01 -17.22 10.84
C LEU A 179 27.31 -16.23 9.90
N ALA A 180 26.44 -15.38 10.45
CA ALA A 180 25.69 -14.41 9.67
C ALA A 180 26.61 -13.33 9.09
N LYS A 181 26.51 -13.12 7.78
CA LYS A 181 27.03 -11.94 7.10
C LYS A 181 25.88 -10.91 6.97
N PRO A 182 26.16 -9.65 6.61
CA PRO A 182 25.13 -8.61 6.53
C PRO A 182 23.96 -8.95 5.60
N ASP A 183 24.25 -9.66 4.51
CA ASP A 183 23.35 -9.93 3.39
C ASP A 183 22.92 -11.40 3.27
N PHE A 184 23.58 -12.33 3.96
CA PHE A 184 23.24 -13.74 3.92
C PHE A 184 23.77 -14.50 5.13
N ILE A 185 23.30 -15.74 5.31
CA ILE A 185 23.92 -16.74 6.17
C ILE A 185 24.10 -18.03 5.39
N ARG A 186 25.27 -18.66 5.54
CA ARG A 186 25.56 -19.97 4.95
C ARG A 186 25.56 -21.02 6.05
N CYS A 187 24.78 -22.08 5.86
CA CYS A 187 24.78 -23.21 6.79
C CYS A 187 26.17 -23.88 6.80
N PRO A 188 26.79 -24.08 7.97
CA PRO A 188 28.11 -24.71 8.05
C PRO A 188 28.09 -26.23 7.80
N ILE A 189 26.90 -26.86 7.80
CA ILE A 189 26.74 -28.31 7.65
C ILE A 189 26.50 -28.68 6.18
N ASP A 190 25.46 -28.15 5.57
CA ASP A 190 25.05 -28.47 4.19
C ASP A 190 25.44 -27.40 3.16
N LYS A 191 26.03 -26.29 3.60
CA LYS A 191 26.51 -25.19 2.75
C LYS A 191 25.41 -24.40 2.03
N THR A 192 24.14 -24.63 2.37
CA THR A 192 23.01 -23.88 1.82
C THR A 192 23.12 -22.41 2.22
N VAL A 193 22.95 -21.52 1.25
CA VAL A 193 23.01 -20.07 1.44
C VAL A 193 21.59 -19.52 1.54
N PHE A 194 21.35 -18.72 2.58
CA PHE A 194 20.09 -18.01 2.79
C PHE A 194 20.34 -16.52 2.70
N VAL A 195 19.81 -15.90 1.65
CA VAL A 195 19.92 -14.46 1.42
C VAL A 195 18.87 -13.72 2.24
N PHE A 196 19.29 -12.67 2.93
CA PHE A 196 18.43 -11.79 3.70
C PHE A 196 17.71 -10.80 2.78
N SER A 197 16.50 -10.42 3.17
CA SER A 197 15.68 -9.45 2.45
C SER A 197 15.28 -8.31 3.39
N GLU A 198 14.63 -7.26 2.91
CA GLU A 198 14.15 -6.17 3.79
C GLU A 198 13.26 -6.67 4.93
N ASN A 199 12.54 -7.77 4.70
CA ASN A 199 11.64 -8.37 5.68
C ASN A 199 12.24 -9.56 6.42
N ASP A 200 13.44 -10.03 6.07
CA ASP A 200 14.06 -11.24 6.64
C ASP A 200 15.52 -10.96 6.97
N ASP A 201 15.88 -11.06 8.25
CA ASP A 201 17.21 -10.78 8.77
C ASP A 201 17.62 -11.83 9.81
N VAL A 202 18.88 -11.78 10.24
CA VAL A 202 19.45 -12.74 11.20
C VAL A 202 18.61 -12.88 12.48
N ASN A 203 17.99 -11.81 12.97
CA ASN A 203 17.20 -11.83 14.21
C ASN A 203 15.85 -12.52 14.03
N LYS A 204 15.34 -12.57 12.80
CA LYS A 204 14.07 -13.21 12.43
C LYS A 204 14.18 -14.71 12.21
N ILE A 205 15.40 -15.28 12.30
CA ILE A 205 15.59 -16.73 12.28
C ILE A 205 14.78 -17.36 13.44
N PRO A 206 13.89 -18.32 13.16
CA PRO A 206 12.96 -18.85 14.14
C PRO A 206 13.66 -19.64 15.24
N LYS A 207 13.10 -19.56 16.46
CA LYS A 207 13.52 -20.36 17.61
C LYS A 207 13.01 -21.80 17.45
N ASN A 208 13.88 -22.78 17.66
CA ASN A 208 13.50 -24.19 17.66
C ASN A 208 13.09 -24.65 19.06
N PHE A 209 11.79 -24.52 19.37
CA PHE A 209 11.25 -24.92 20.68
C PHE A 209 11.37 -26.42 20.97
N ARG A 210 11.41 -27.29 19.94
CA ARG A 210 11.56 -28.74 20.12
C ARG A 210 12.93 -29.11 20.70
N ALA A 211 13.97 -28.33 20.39
CA ALA A 211 15.31 -28.56 20.91
C ALA A 211 15.41 -28.26 22.42
N LEU A 212 14.49 -27.46 22.99
CA LEU A 212 14.44 -27.17 24.43
C LEU A 212 13.65 -28.23 25.20
N ASN A 213 12.51 -28.64 24.63
CA ASN A 213 11.54 -29.51 25.28
C ASN A 213 11.24 -30.71 24.37
N ALA A 214 12.07 -31.75 24.48
CA ALA A 214 11.68 -33.07 23.99
C ALA A 214 10.81 -33.71 25.08
N LEU A 215 9.50 -33.79 24.81
CA LEU A 215 8.55 -34.65 25.53
C LEU A 215 8.94 -36.12 25.31
#